data_AF-A0A2V7TYM9-F1
#
_entry.id   AF-A0A2V7TYM9-F1
#
_cell.length_a   1.000
_cell.length_b   1.000
_cell.length_c   1.000
_cell.angle_alpha   90.00
_cell.angle_beta   90.00
_cell.angle_gamma   90.00
#
_symmetry.space_group_name_H-M   'P 1'
#
loop_
_entity.id
_entity.type
_entity.pdbx_description
1 polymer ?
#
loop_
_entity_poly.entity_id
_entity_poly.type
_entity_poly.pdbx_seq_one_letter_code
_entity_poly.pdbx_strand_id
1 'polypeptide(L)'
;MRYPGSELPLFAHAKNFHRYYLDLFGEHVRGRVLEVGGGMGTLTGLLLDRGISGLTVCEPDPALAHELATRFASDVRVIRGTVEDVPASL
;
A
#
# COMPACT_ATOMS: atom_id res chain seq x y z
N MET A 1 -7.90 14.97 15.20
CA MET A 1 -8.32 13.56 15.29
C MET A 1 -7.06 12.71 15.28
N ARG A 2 -6.95 11.69 16.14
CA ARG A 2 -5.82 10.74 16.12
C ARG A 2 -6.15 9.63 15.13
N TYR A 3 -5.28 9.36 14.17
CA TYR A 3 -5.45 8.26 13.22
C TYR A 3 -5.56 6.93 14.00
N PRO A 4 -6.61 6.11 13.79
CA PRO A 4 -6.82 4.85 14.52
C PRO A 4 -5.92 3.71 13.98
N GLY A 5 -4.63 4.01 13.74
CA GLY A 5 -3.66 3.05 13.22
C GLY A 5 -3.08 2.08 14.25
N SER A 6 -3.52 2.13 15.51
CA SER A 6 -2.93 1.33 16.60
C SER A 6 -3.15 -0.17 16.45
N GLU A 7 -4.13 -0.59 15.65
CA GLU A 7 -4.43 -2.01 15.39
C GLU A 7 -3.70 -2.56 14.16
N LEU A 8 -3.04 -1.71 13.36
CA LEU A 8 -2.30 -2.14 12.16
C LEU A 8 -1.28 -3.25 12.49
N PRO A 9 -0.47 -3.17 13.58
CA PRO A 9 0.41 -4.26 13.99
C PRO A 9 -0.30 -5.61 14.14
N LEU A 10 -1.47 -5.62 14.77
CA LEU A 10 -2.26 -6.84 14.98
C LEU A 10 -2.71 -7.42 13.63
N PHE A 11 -3.27 -6.59 12.76
CA PHE A 11 -3.81 -7.05 11.48
C PHE A 11 -2.75 -7.47 10.47
N ALA A 12 -1.52 -6.94 10.51
CA ALA A 12 -0.44 -7.41 9.63
C ALA A 12 -0.10 -8.90 9.80
N HIS A 13 -0.45 -9.50 10.94
CA HIS A 13 -0.29 -10.94 11.15
C HIS A 13 -1.40 -11.77 10.50
N ALA A 14 -2.52 -11.17 10.08
CA ALA A 14 -3.67 -11.85 9.46
C ALA A 14 -3.40 -12.20 7.97
N LYS A 15 -2.29 -12.92 7.70
CA LYS A 15 -1.81 -13.22 6.34
C LYS A 15 -2.87 -13.89 5.45
N ASN A 16 -3.66 -14.80 6.01
CA ASN A 16 -4.72 -15.49 5.27
C ASN A 16 -5.86 -14.54 4.86
N PHE A 17 -6.21 -13.58 5.72
CA PHE A 17 -7.19 -12.56 5.39
C PHE A 17 -6.68 -11.68 4.23
N HIS A 18 -5.39 -11.33 4.26
CA HIS A 18 -4.78 -10.52 3.21
C HIS A 18 -4.73 -11.20 1.85
N ARG A 19 -4.35 -12.48 1.84
CA ARG A 19 -4.38 -13.31 0.64
C ARG A 19 -5.79 -13.49 0.12
N TYR A 20 -6.73 -13.84 1.00
CA TYR A 20 -8.13 -14.04 0.63
C TYR A 20 -8.72 -12.82 -0.08
N TYR A 21 -8.58 -11.62 0.49
CA TYR A 21 -9.16 -10.45 -0.17
C TYR A 21 -8.45 -10.12 -1.48
N LEU A 22 -7.13 -10.32 -1.56
CA LEU A 22 -6.38 -10.07 -2.80
C LEU A 22 -6.83 -11.04 -3.88
N ASP A 23 -7.12 -12.30 -3.54
CA ASP A 23 -7.62 -13.30 -4.49
C ASP A 23 -8.98 -12.89 -5.09
N LEU A 24 -9.80 -12.09 -4.39
CA LEU A 24 -11.10 -11.61 -4.90
C LEU A 24 -10.97 -10.65 -6.08
N PHE A 25 -9.87 -9.90 -6.19
CA PHE A 25 -9.68 -8.90 -7.24
C PHE A 25 -8.35 -9.02 -7.98
N GLY A 26 -7.48 -9.93 -7.57
CA GLY A 26 -6.09 -10.02 -7.97
C GLY A 26 -5.90 -10.27 -9.46
N GLU A 27 -6.86 -10.92 -10.13
CA GLU A 27 -6.84 -11.12 -11.59
C GLU A 27 -6.91 -9.81 -12.38
N HIS A 28 -7.43 -8.75 -11.75
CA HIS A 28 -7.54 -7.42 -12.37
C HIS A 28 -6.37 -6.50 -12.01
N VAL A 29 -5.49 -6.90 -11.07
CA VAL A 29 -4.32 -6.12 -10.65
C VAL A 29 -3.19 -6.30 -11.66
N ARG A 30 -3.05 -5.34 -12.58
CA ARG A 30 -2.03 -5.35 -13.64
C ARG A 30 -1.66 -3.94 -14.07
N GLY A 31 -0.47 -3.79 -14.67
CA GLY A 31 0.01 -2.48 -15.13
C GLY A 31 0.47 -1.61 -13.98
N ARG A 32 0.20 -0.30 -14.05
CA ARG A 32 0.52 0.68 -12.99
C ARG A 32 -0.59 0.68 -11.95
N VAL A 33 -0.24 0.50 -10.69
CA VAL A 33 -1.20 0.39 -9.58
C VAL A 33 -0.99 1.53 -8.58
N LEU A 34 -2.10 2.09 -8.11
CA LEU A 34 -2.14 2.97 -6.95
C LEU A 34 -2.75 2.21 -5.77
N GLU A 35 -2.00 2.09 -4.68
CA GLU A 35 -2.49 1.64 -3.38
C GLU A 35 -2.76 2.87 -2.51
N VAL A 36 -3.99 3.03 -2.02
CA VAL A 36 -4.38 4.12 -1.12
C VAL A 36 -4.51 3.58 0.30
N GLY A 37 -3.81 4.21 1.25
CA GLY A 37 -3.72 3.75 2.64
C GLY A 37 -2.77 2.56 2.80
N GLY A 38 -1.53 2.71 2.33
CA GLY A 38 -0.54 1.63 2.37
C GLY A 38 -0.21 1.10 3.78
N GLY A 39 -0.47 1.90 4.82
CA GLY A 39 -0.27 1.48 6.20
C GLY A 39 1.15 0.99 6.45
N MET A 40 1.27 -0.22 7.01
CA MET A 40 2.57 -0.88 7.25
C MET A 40 3.08 -1.69 6.03
N GLY A 41 2.43 -1.55 4.87
CA GLY A 41 2.85 -2.18 3.61
C GLY A 41 2.56 -3.68 3.50
N THR A 42 1.54 -4.17 4.18
CA THR A 42 1.16 -5.59 4.09
C THR A 42 0.61 -5.92 2.70
N LEU A 43 -0.27 -5.07 2.16
CA LEU A 43 -0.78 -5.23 0.79
C LEU A 43 0.28 -4.82 -0.24
N THR A 44 1.05 -3.75 0.01
CA THR A 44 2.19 -3.34 -0.84
C THR A 44 3.08 -4.52 -1.24
N GLY A 45 3.51 -5.34 -0.26
CA GLY A 45 4.33 -6.52 -0.55
C GLY A 45 3.63 -7.55 -1.44
N LEU A 46 2.35 -7.83 -1.16
CA LEU A 46 1.57 -8.77 -1.96
C LEU A 46 1.31 -8.27 -3.39
N LEU A 47 1.17 -6.96 -3.59
CA LEU A 47 0.98 -6.35 -4.91
C LEU A 47 2.27 -6.44 -5.76
N LEU A 48 3.43 -6.25 -5.15
CA LEU A 48 4.73 -6.38 -5.84
C LEU A 48 4.94 -7.80 -6.39
N ASP A 49 4.45 -8.83 -5.71
CA ASP A 49 4.52 -10.23 -6.15
C ASP A 49 3.61 -10.55 -7.36
N ARG A 50 2.76 -9.61 -7.81
CA ARG A 50 1.78 -9.83 -8.91
C ARG A 50 2.30 -9.48 -10.30
N GLY A 51 3.57 -9.08 -10.45
CA GLY A 51 4.13 -8.74 -11.76
C GLY A 51 3.54 -7.47 -12.38
N ILE A 52 3.11 -6.53 -11.54
CA ILE A 52 2.69 -5.18 -11.94
C ILE A 52 3.86 -4.40 -12.57
N SER A 53 3.57 -3.42 -13.44
CA SER A 53 4.60 -2.60 -14.11
C SER A 53 5.04 -1.37 -13.29
N GLY A 54 4.37 -1.11 -12.17
CA GLY A 54 4.79 -0.10 -11.20
C GLY A 54 3.77 0.07 -10.08
N LEU A 55 4.26 0.40 -8.89
CA LEU A 55 3.43 0.63 -7.70
C LEU A 55 3.66 2.04 -7.17
N THR A 56 2.57 2.77 -6.96
CA THR A 56 2.55 3.99 -6.15
C THR A 56 1.69 3.75 -4.92
N VAL A 57 2.18 4.16 -3.76
CA VAL A 57 1.46 4.05 -2.49
C VAL A 57 1.19 5.45 -1.94
N CYS A 58 -0.05 5.73 -1.59
CA CYS A 58 -0.49 6.96 -0.96
C CYS A 58 -0.76 6.70 0.53
N GLU A 59 -0.03 7.36 1.43
CA GLU A 59 -0.16 7.17 2.88
C GLU A 59 -0.13 8.52 3.61
N PRO A 60 -1.18 8.88 4.37
CA PRO A 60 -1.24 10.17 5.07
C PRO A 60 -0.36 10.23 6.32
N ASP A 61 -0.13 9.10 7.00
CA ASP A 61 0.71 9.10 8.21
C ASP A 61 2.21 9.25 7.82
N PRO A 62 2.91 10.27 8.34
CA PRO A 62 4.29 10.55 7.95
C PRO A 62 5.28 9.44 8.32
N ALA A 63 5.06 8.77 9.45
CA ALA A 63 5.94 7.71 9.92
C ALA A 63 5.74 6.45 9.08
N LEU A 64 4.49 6.10 8.78
CA LEU A 64 4.18 4.98 7.89
C LEU A 64 4.65 5.23 6.45
N ALA A 65 4.44 6.43 5.91
CA ALA A 65 4.95 6.80 4.59
C ALA A 65 6.49 6.71 4.52
N HIS A 66 7.18 7.14 5.58
CA HIS A 66 8.64 7.00 5.67
C HIS A 66 9.08 5.53 5.77
N GLU A 67 8.38 4.71 6.56
CA GLU A 67 8.64 3.28 6.67
C GLU A 67 8.44 2.57 5.33
N LEU A 68 7.36 2.87 4.61
CA LEU A 68 7.09 2.34 3.26
C LEU A 68 8.21 2.71 2.29
N ALA A 69 8.60 3.99 2.25
CA ALA A 69 9.67 4.46 1.38
C ALA A 69 11.03 3.83 1.72
N THR A 70 11.27 3.51 2.99
CA THR A 70 12.50 2.85 3.43
C THR A 70 12.48 1.36 3.10
N ARG A 71 11.38 0.68 3.42
CA ARG A 71 11.23 -0.78 3.27
C ARG A 71 11.16 -1.23 1.82
N PHE A 72 10.48 -0.46 0.97
CA PHE A 72 10.25 -0.78 -0.43
C PHE A 72 11.06 0.09 -1.40
N ALA A 73 11.90 0.99 -0.88
CA ALA A 73 12.94 1.74 -1.60
C ALA A 73 12.63 2.05 -3.08
N SER A 74 13.38 1.48 -4.02
CA SER A 74 13.24 1.72 -5.46
C SER A 74 12.05 1.02 -6.11
N ASP A 75 11.40 0.08 -5.42
CA ASP A 75 10.32 -0.74 -5.97
C ASP A 75 8.97 -0.01 -5.93
N VAL A 76 8.86 1.01 -5.07
CA VAL A 76 7.60 1.72 -4.79
C VAL A 76 7.80 3.22 -4.76
N ARG A 77 6.94 3.95 -5.49
CA ARG A 77 6.82 5.40 -5.32
C ARG A 77 5.88 5.70 -4.15
N VAL A 78 6.32 6.47 -3.16
CA VAL A 78 5.46 6.87 -2.04
C VAL A 78 5.01 8.32 -2.19
N ILE A 79 3.70 8.54 -2.07
CA ILE A 79 3.07 9.85 -1.95
C ILE A 79 2.61 9.98 -0.50
N ARG A 80 3.21 10.92 0.25
CA ARG A 80 2.74 11.26 1.59
C ARG A 80 1.56 12.22 1.46
N GLY A 81 0.36 11.76 1.81
CA GLY A 81 -0.86 12.53 1.64
C GLY A 81 -2.11 11.66 1.60
N THR A 82 -3.23 12.28 1.28
CA THR A 82 -4.50 11.58 1.03
C THR A 82 -4.71 11.41 -0.47
N VAL A 83 -5.81 10.77 -0.87
CA VAL A 83 -6.13 10.54 -2.29
C VAL A 83 -6.24 11.86 -3.07
N GLU A 84 -6.60 12.96 -2.40
CA GLU A 84 -6.64 14.31 -2.95
C GLU A 84 -5.26 14.85 -3.35
N ASP A 85 -4.18 14.34 -2.75
CA ASP A 85 -2.80 14.73 -3.07
C ASP A 85 -2.22 13.91 -4.24
N VAL A 86 -2.94 12.90 -4.73
CA VAL A 86 -2.51 12.06 -5.84
C VAL A 86 -2.70 12.81 -7.17
N PRO A 87 -1.64 12.99 -7.99
CA PRO A 87 -1.77 13.64 -9.29
C PRO A 87 -2.76 12.91 -10.20
N ALA A 88 -3.63 13.65 -10.88
CA ALA A 88 -4.59 13.07 -11.83
C ALA A 88 -3.93 12.35 -13.02
N SER A 89 -2.65 12.64 -13.30
CA SER A 89 -1.87 12.08 -14.40
C SER A 89 -0.95 10.92 -13.96
N LEU A 90 -1.31 10.18 -12.90
CA LEU A 90 -0.50 9.10 -12.37
C LEU A 90 -0.28 7.96 -13.38
#